data_AF-A0A1V4ATD8-F1
#
_entry.id   AF-A0A1V4ATD8-F1
#
_cell.length_a   1.000
_cell.length_b   1.000
_cell.length_c   1.000
_cell.angle_alpha   90.00
_cell.angle_beta   90.00
_cell.angle_gamma   90.00
#
_symmetry.space_group_name_H-M   'P 1'
#
loop_
_entity.id
_entity.type
_entity.pdbx_description
1 polymer ?
#
loop_
_entity_poly.entity_id
_entity_poly.type
_entity_poly.pdbx_seq_one_letter_code
_entity_poly.pdbx_strand_id
1 'polypeptide(L)' 'MGKEVFKRTKPHVNVGTIGHVDHGKTTLTSVITHVLAKQGWV' A
#
# COMPACT_ATOMS: atom_id res chain seq x y z
N MET A 1 12.94 1.23 24.16
CA MET A 1 13.42 1.34 22.76
C MET A 1 12.25 1.84 21.93
N GLY A 2 12.18 3.15 21.67
CA GLY A 2 11.05 3.75 20.95
C GLY A 2 11.11 3.39 19.47
N LYS A 3 9.96 3.16 18.84
CA LYS A 3 9.89 3.05 17.37
C LYS A 3 10.49 4.33 16.77
N GLU A 4 11.43 4.20 15.84
CA GLU A 4 11.95 5.36 15.13
C GLU A 4 10.79 6.09 14.42
N VAL A 5 10.86 7.42 14.42
CA VAL A 5 9.91 8.24 13.66
C VAL A 5 10.21 8.04 12.18
N PHE A 6 9.25 7.46 11.46
CA PHE A 6 9.37 7.26 10.01
C PHE A 6 9.48 8.61 9.30
N LYS A 7 10.64 8.89 8.70
CA LYS A 7 10.89 10.09 7.90
C LYS A 7 10.40 9.86 6.47
N ARG A 8 9.37 10.60 6.06
CA ARG A 8 8.81 10.59 4.69
C ARG A 8 9.71 11.37 3.71
N THR A 9 10.88 10.84 3.38
CA THR A 9 11.84 11.48 2.46
C THR A 9 11.51 11.27 0.99
N LYS A 10 10.78 10.20 0.66
CA LYS A 10 10.30 9.91 -0.70
C LYS A 10 9.01 10.71 -0.99
N PRO A 11 8.73 11.05 -2.26
CA PRO A 11 7.42 11.59 -2.66
C PRO A 11 6.29 10.68 -2.17
N HIS A 12 5.27 11.27 -1.56
CA HIS A 12 4.18 10.55 -0.90
C HIS A 12 2.85 10.98 -1.49
N VAL A 13 1.97 10.01 -1.78
CA VAL A 13 0.62 10.24 -2.29
C VAL A 13 -0.37 9.45 -1.43
N ASN A 14 -1.46 10.11 -1.02
CA ASN A 14 -2.57 9.44 -0.36
C ASN A 14 -3.47 8.80 -1.42
N VAL A 15 -3.71 7.49 -1.32
CA VAL A 15 -4.54 6.74 -2.27
C VAL A 15 -5.53 5.83 -1.55
N GLY A 16 -6.60 5.44 -2.24
CA GLY A 16 -7.59 4.48 -1.75
C GLY A 16 -8.31 3.75 -2.88
N THR A 17 -8.82 2.56 -2.59
CA THR A 17 -9.58 1.74 -3.55
C THR A 17 -11.08 1.85 -3.25
N ILE A 18 -11.86 2.41 -4.18
CA ILE A 18 -13.31 2.65 -4.05
C ILE A 18 -14.13 1.85 -5.07
N GLY A 19 -15.42 1.61 -4.82
CA GLY A 19 -16.31 0.85 -5.72
C GLY A 19 -17.40 0.02 -5.02
N HIS A 20 -18.31 -0.57 -5.81
CA HIS A 20 -19.47 -1.36 -5.34
C HIS A 20 -19.05 -2.64 -4.59
N VAL A 21 -19.95 -3.19 -3.76
CA VAL A 21 -19.73 -4.45 -3.02
C VAL A 21 -19.36 -5.58 -4.01
N ASP A 22 -18.51 -6.50 -3.57
CA ASP A 22 -18.01 -7.65 -4.35
C ASP A 22 -17.20 -7.36 -5.62
N HIS A 23 -16.85 -6.10 -5.90
CA HIS A 23 -15.95 -5.74 -7.02
C HIS A 23 -14.45 -5.91 -6.71
N GLY A 24 -14.10 -6.68 -5.69
CA GLY A 24 -12.70 -7.07 -5.44
C GLY A 24 -11.77 -5.98 -4.92
N LYS A 25 -12.26 -4.91 -4.29
CA LYS A 25 -11.41 -3.82 -3.74
C LYS A 25 -10.34 -4.35 -2.78
N THR A 26 -10.71 -5.21 -1.83
CA THR A 26 -9.79 -5.84 -0.87
C THR A 26 -8.74 -6.70 -1.57
N THR A 27 -9.18 -7.51 -2.55
CA THR A 27 -8.28 -8.36 -3.35
C THR A 27 -7.29 -7.51 -4.14
N LEU A 28 -7.74 -6.44 -4.78
CA LEU A 28 -6.88 -5.51 -5.52
C LEU A 28 -5.84 -4.88 -4.62
N THR A 29 -6.23 -4.36 -3.44
CA THR A 29 -5.28 -3.79 -2.47
C THR A 29 -4.24 -4.83 -2.04
N SER A 30 -4.64 -6.07 -1.77
CA SER A 30 -3.71 -7.14 -1.38
C SER A 30 -2.75 -7.55 -2.50
N VAL A 31 -3.18 -7.51 -3.76
CA VAL A 31 -2.30 -7.82 -4.91
C VAL A 31 -1.30 -6.71 -5.14
N ILE A 32 -1.70 -5.44 -4.99
CA ILE A 32 -0.79 -4.29 -5.12
C ILE A 32 0.38 -4.43 -4.14
N THR A 33 0.11 -4.73 -2.87
CA THR A 33 1.17 -4.88 -1.86
C THR A 33 2.06 -6.08 -2.14
N HIS A 34 1.49 -7.22 -2.55
CA HIS A 34 2.25 -8.43 -2.89
C HIS A 34 3.19 -8.25 -4.09
N VAL A 35 2.71 -7.60 -5.16
CA VAL A 35 3.50 -7.39 -6.38
C VAL A 35 4.64 -6.42 -6.12
N LEU A 36 4.38 -5.29 -5.45
CA LEU A 36 5.42 -4.31 -5.13
C LEU A 36 6.51 -4.92 -4.23
N ALA A 37 6.11 -5.73 -3.23
CA ALA A 37 7.07 -6.42 -2.39
C ALA A 37 7.96 -7.38 -3.19
N LYS A 38 7.38 -8.14 -4.13
CA LYS A 38 8.13 -9.02 -5.04
C LYS A 38 9.08 -8.27 -5.98
N GLN A 39 8.77 -7.05 -6.34
CA GLN A 39 9.63 -6.21 -7.19
C GLN A 39 10.75 -5.51 -6.41
N GLY A 40 10.88 -5.77 -5.10
CA GLY A 40 11.89 -5.12 -4.24
C GLY A 40 11.50 -3.70 -3.80
N TRP A 41 10.22 -3.34 -3.94
CA TRP A 41 9.66 -2.10 -3.41
C TRP A 41 9.17 -2.38 -1.98
N VAL A 42 10.12 -2.51 -1.05
CA VAL A 42 9.87 -2.63 0.39
C VAL A 42 10.70 -1.60 1.14
#